data_AF-A0A3S0DCX6-F1
#
_entry.id   AF-A0A3S0DCX6-F1
#
_cell.length_a   1.000
_cell.length_b   1.000
_cell.length_c   1.000
_cell.angle_alpha   90.00
_cell.angle_beta   90.00
_cell.angle_gamma   90.00
#
_symmetry.space_group_name_H-M   'P 1'
#
loop_
_entity.id
_entity.type
_entity.pdbx_description
1 polymer ?
#
loop_
_entity_poly.entity_id
_entity_poly.type
_entity_poly.pdbx_seq_one_letter_code
_entity_poly.pdbx_strand_id
1 'polypeptide(L)'
;MSEENYEFNELFSFNPPPPEDNLIWSLAKNGCDGYCTSVWQKYDPPISFGGPLIYGQWINIQNHCTTFWCYCVPDSGQVYGEVPAPENRVDGQTYTTSCFCLASGTKINLRDKKVKNIEEISYEDELLVWNFDEGKFDYAKPLWIKKKETTNKYILLKFSDGSILKTIDQHRIFNKQKKMFTYPMTNYTPIGTISFNNQGEEIKLISKEYVEEEVDFYNVITEHHINLFSNNILTSCRFNNLYPIENMKFVKEERKKQERKNFNINDKYFHGLRIEEQQYSSKDVEIYINRLESAKIE
;
A
#
# COMPACT_ATOMS: atom_id res chain seq x y z
N MET A 1 27.97 11.78 55.69
CA MET A 1 27.94 10.54 56.49
C MET A 1 26.49 10.32 56.85
N SER A 2 25.75 9.34 56.38
CA SER A 2 25.95 8.10 55.61
C SER A 2 24.53 7.73 55.15
N GLU A 3 24.25 7.62 53.86
CA GLU A 3 24.20 6.36 53.11
C GLU A 3 23.34 5.27 53.77
N GLU A 4 22.18 5.03 53.16
CA GLU A 4 21.47 3.75 52.99
C GLU A 4 20.39 4.00 51.91
N ASN A 5 20.74 3.96 50.63
CA ASN A 5 20.77 2.78 49.74
C ASN A 5 19.41 2.05 49.66
N TYR A 6 18.49 2.59 48.86
CA TYR A 6 17.50 1.78 48.16
C TYR A 6 18.14 1.27 46.86
N GLU A 7 18.55 0.01 46.87
CA GLU A 7 19.03 -0.71 45.70
C GLU A 7 17.91 -0.83 44.67
N PHE A 8 18.08 -0.10 43.57
CA PHE A 8 17.45 -0.35 42.28
C PHE A 8 18.10 -1.61 41.69
N ASN A 9 17.49 -2.77 41.90
CA ASN A 9 17.88 -4.02 41.27
C ASN A 9 16.69 -4.62 40.50
N GLU A 10 16.32 -3.96 39.41
CA GLU A 10 15.74 -4.67 38.26
C GLU A 10 16.66 -4.44 37.07
N LEU A 11 17.55 -5.40 36.85
CA LEU A 11 18.23 -5.65 35.59
C LEU A 11 17.18 -6.01 34.53
N PHE A 12 16.45 -5.02 34.02
CA PHE A 12 15.89 -5.12 32.68
C PHE A 12 16.94 -4.60 31.71
N SER A 13 17.84 -5.49 31.30
CA SER A 13 18.56 -5.34 30.05
C SER A 13 17.52 -5.17 28.93
N PHE A 14 17.24 -3.92 28.56
CA PHE A 14 16.59 -3.61 27.30
C PHE A 14 17.59 -3.96 26.20
N ASN A 15 17.54 -5.22 25.78
CA ASN A 15 18.01 -5.58 24.45
C ASN A 15 17.10 -4.83 23.48
N PRO A 16 17.63 -3.97 22.59
CA PRO A 16 16.82 -3.44 21.50
C PRO A 16 16.24 -4.63 20.74
N PRO A 17 14.98 -4.57 20.27
CA PRO A 17 14.45 -5.63 19.42
C PRO A 17 15.43 -5.80 18.25
N PRO A 18 15.90 -7.03 17.95
CA PRO A 18 16.71 -7.25 16.78
C PRO A 18 15.92 -6.79 15.54
N PRO A 19 16.59 -6.28 14.50
CA PRO A 19 15.92 -5.94 13.25
C PRO A 19 15.13 -7.18 12.80
N GLU A 20 13.81 -7.07 12.70
CA GLU A 20 12.92 -8.17 12.32
C GLU A 20 13.10 -8.54 10.84
N ASP A 21 14.24 -9.18 10.56
CA ASP A 21 14.52 -10.00 9.39
C ASP A 21 15.18 -11.27 9.94
N ASN A 22 14.39 -12.13 10.63
CA ASN A 22 14.71 -13.54 10.90
C ASN A 22 13.52 -14.22 11.61
N LEU A 23 12.47 -14.56 10.84
CA LEU A 23 11.43 -15.48 11.30
C LEU A 23 11.86 -16.92 11.00
N ILE A 24 12.47 -17.57 12.00
CA ILE A 24 12.60 -19.02 12.09
C ILE A 24 11.22 -19.58 12.47
N TRP A 25 10.63 -20.41 11.60
CA TRP A 25 9.30 -20.98 11.76
C TRP A 25 9.28 -22.17 12.74
N SER A 26 8.30 -22.19 13.66
CA SER A 26 7.95 -23.35 14.46
C SER A 26 7.04 -24.32 13.68
N LEU A 27 7.43 -25.59 13.64
CA LEU A 27 6.71 -26.70 13.01
C LEU A 27 5.51 -27.16 13.86
N ALA A 28 4.31 -27.14 13.29
CA ALA A 28 3.17 -27.92 13.79
C ALA A 28 2.80 -28.99 12.76
N LYS A 29 3.07 -30.25 13.11
CA LYS A 29 2.65 -31.48 12.41
C LYS A 29 1.13 -31.59 12.41
N ASN A 30 0.55 -31.98 11.27
CA ASN A 30 -0.28 -33.19 11.16
C ASN A 30 -0.66 -33.50 9.70
N GLY A 31 -0.13 -34.62 9.18
CA GLY A 31 -0.77 -35.48 8.17
C GLY A 31 -0.57 -35.15 6.69
N CYS A 32 0.21 -36.02 6.01
CA CYS A 32 0.32 -36.25 4.55
C CYS A 32 1.34 -35.41 3.74
N ASP A 33 2.56 -35.95 3.68
CA ASP A 33 3.59 -35.94 2.64
C ASP A 33 3.57 -34.88 1.51
N GLY A 34 4.56 -33.97 1.59
CA GLY A 34 5.10 -33.19 0.46
C GLY A 34 4.57 -31.76 0.34
N TYR A 35 5.02 -30.84 1.21
CA TYR A 35 4.63 -29.43 1.13
C TYR A 35 5.81 -28.50 0.85
N CYS A 36 5.66 -27.68 -0.19
CA CYS A 36 6.49 -26.51 -0.45
C CYS A 36 6.17 -25.44 0.61
N THR A 37 6.97 -25.31 1.66
CA THR A 37 6.59 -24.58 2.90
C THR A 37 6.70 -23.06 2.85
N SER A 38 7.21 -22.44 1.76
CA SER A 38 7.48 -20.99 1.75
C SER A 38 6.45 -20.13 1.01
N VAL A 39 5.50 -20.71 0.27
CA VAL A 39 4.53 -19.93 -0.54
C VAL A 39 3.14 -19.83 0.12
N TRP A 40 2.79 -20.79 0.98
CA TRP A 40 1.44 -20.92 1.54
C TRP A 40 1.05 -19.83 2.55
N GLN A 41 2.01 -19.20 3.23
CA GLN A 41 1.70 -18.26 4.32
C GLN A 41 1.59 -16.79 3.89
N LYS A 42 1.96 -16.45 2.65
CA LYS A 42 2.05 -15.05 2.23
C LYS A 42 0.80 -14.51 1.55
N TYR A 43 -0.11 -15.37 1.09
CA TYR A 43 -1.31 -14.97 0.36
C TYR A 43 -2.54 -15.71 0.90
N ASP A 44 -3.52 -14.93 1.34
CA ASP A 44 -4.86 -15.36 1.74
C ASP A 44 -5.86 -14.72 0.75
N PRO A 45 -6.68 -15.49 0.00
CA PRO A 45 -6.94 -16.93 0.14
C PRO A 45 -5.87 -17.84 -0.51
N PRO A 46 -5.80 -19.12 -0.09
CA PRO A 46 -4.86 -20.10 -0.64
C PRO A 46 -5.09 -20.34 -2.14
N ILE A 47 -3.98 -20.45 -2.87
CA ILE A 47 -3.98 -20.73 -4.32
C ILE A 47 -4.19 -22.25 -4.51
N SER A 48 -5.27 -22.65 -5.20
CA SER A 48 -5.46 -24.06 -5.58
C SER A 48 -4.74 -24.37 -6.89
N PHE A 49 -3.91 -25.41 -6.91
CA PHE A 49 -3.27 -25.91 -8.13
C PHE A 49 -4.17 -26.92 -8.83
N GLY A 50 -4.36 -26.77 -10.14
CA GLY A 50 -5.17 -27.66 -11.00
C GLY A 50 -4.45 -28.91 -11.49
N GLY A 51 -3.51 -29.49 -10.74
CA GLY A 51 -2.78 -30.69 -11.13
C GLY A 51 -1.53 -31.00 -10.29
N PRO A 52 -0.92 -32.19 -10.44
CA PRO A 52 0.29 -32.57 -9.71
C PRO A 52 1.50 -31.73 -10.13
N LEU A 53 2.29 -31.28 -9.15
CA LEU A 53 3.53 -30.51 -9.37
C LEU A 53 4.66 -31.46 -9.78
N ILE A 54 5.41 -31.12 -10.84
CA ILE A 54 6.53 -31.92 -11.36
C ILE A 54 7.86 -31.20 -11.04
N TYR A 55 8.80 -31.90 -10.41
CA TYR A 55 10.14 -31.36 -10.07
C TYR A 55 10.92 -30.89 -11.31
N GLY A 56 11.66 -29.80 -11.15
CA GLY A 56 12.52 -29.23 -12.21
C GLY A 56 11.78 -28.43 -13.27
N GLN A 57 10.48 -28.17 -13.09
CA GLN A 57 9.69 -27.35 -14.00
C GLN A 57 9.45 -25.94 -13.46
N TRP A 58 9.36 -25.00 -14.40
CA TRP A 58 8.83 -23.66 -14.16
C TRP A 58 7.31 -23.73 -14.17
N ILE A 59 6.71 -23.25 -13.10
CA ILE A 59 5.26 -23.21 -12.93
C ILE A 59 4.82 -21.76 -13.06
N ASN A 60 3.88 -21.54 -13.96
CA ASN A 60 3.20 -20.27 -14.08
C ASN A 60 2.14 -20.22 -12.98
N ILE A 61 2.33 -19.34 -11.99
CA ILE A 61 1.29 -19.08 -10.99
C ILE A 61 0.58 -17.81 -11.43
N GLN A 62 -0.64 -18.00 -11.92
CA GLN A 62 -1.56 -16.90 -12.17
C GLN A 62 -2.34 -16.65 -10.88
N ASN A 63 -2.16 -15.47 -10.32
CA ASN A 63 -3.16 -14.91 -9.43
C ASN A 63 -3.80 -13.72 -10.15
N HIS A 64 -5.02 -13.33 -9.75
CA HIS A 64 -5.87 -12.36 -10.43
C HIS A 64 -5.29 -10.93 -10.59
N CYS A 65 -4.05 -10.70 -10.17
CA CYS A 65 -3.36 -9.39 -10.22
C CYS A 65 -1.90 -9.46 -10.70
N THR A 66 -1.29 -10.66 -10.85
CA THR A 66 0.13 -10.82 -11.17
C THR A 66 0.45 -12.22 -11.69
N THR A 67 1.31 -12.31 -12.69
CA THR A 67 1.94 -13.56 -13.13
C THR A 67 3.32 -13.66 -12.48
N PHE A 68 3.58 -14.73 -11.72
CA PHE A 68 4.91 -15.04 -11.22
C PHE A 68 5.33 -16.44 -11.66
N TRP A 69 6.63 -16.59 -11.94
CA TRP A 69 7.24 -17.86 -12.30
C TRP A 69 7.95 -18.42 -11.08
N CYS A 70 7.55 -19.62 -10.64
CA CYS A 70 8.20 -20.34 -9.56
C CYS A 70 8.90 -21.57 -10.14
N TYR A 71 10.12 -21.87 -9.68
CA TYR A 71 10.85 -23.08 -10.06
C TYR A 71 10.69 -24.13 -8.96
N CYS A 72 10.18 -25.32 -9.31
CA CYS A 72 10.01 -26.41 -8.35
C CYS A 72 11.36 -27.11 -8.08
N VAL A 73 11.94 -26.89 -6.90
CA VAL A 73 13.17 -27.55 -6.43
C VAL A 73 12.88 -28.69 -5.45
N PRO A 74 13.74 -29.72 -5.36
CA PRO A 74 13.63 -30.75 -4.33
C PRO A 74 13.91 -30.20 -2.93
N ASP A 75 13.32 -30.83 -1.91
CA ASP A 75 13.41 -30.45 -0.50
C ASP A 75 14.76 -30.88 0.13
N SER A 76 15.88 -30.51 -0.50
CA SER A 76 17.23 -30.95 -0.10
C SER A 76 18.01 -29.94 0.74
N GLY A 77 17.40 -28.82 1.14
CA GLY A 77 18.05 -27.81 2.00
C GLY A 77 19.31 -27.16 1.40
N GLN A 78 19.58 -27.35 0.10
CA GLN A 78 20.67 -26.69 -0.61
C GLN A 78 20.15 -25.49 -1.39
N VAL A 79 20.70 -24.30 -1.09
CA VAL A 79 20.50 -23.08 -1.86
C VAL A 79 21.27 -23.23 -3.17
N TYR A 80 20.57 -23.51 -4.27
CA TYR A 80 21.14 -23.33 -5.61
C TYR A 80 21.09 -21.84 -5.94
N GLY A 81 22.21 -21.31 -6.44
CA GLY A 81 22.33 -19.90 -6.85
C GLY A 81 21.29 -19.50 -7.89
N GLU A 82 21.13 -18.18 -8.07
CA GLU A 82 20.19 -17.57 -9.01
C GLU A 82 20.18 -18.31 -10.36
N VAL A 83 19.12 -19.08 -10.63
CA VAL A 83 18.91 -19.69 -11.94
C VAL A 83 18.35 -18.57 -12.82
N PRO A 84 19.06 -18.10 -13.85
CA PRO A 84 18.54 -17.06 -14.73
C PRO A 84 17.30 -17.60 -15.44
N ALA A 85 16.23 -16.80 -15.47
CA ALA A 85 15.08 -17.11 -16.32
C ALA A 85 15.56 -17.23 -17.78
N PRO A 86 15.05 -18.17 -18.59
CA PRO A 86 15.50 -18.34 -19.97
C PRO A 86 15.28 -17.06 -20.79
N GLU A 87 16.33 -16.58 -21.45
CA GLU A 87 16.45 -15.25 -22.07
C GLU A 87 15.56 -14.98 -23.30
N ASN A 88 14.69 -15.89 -23.72
CA ASN A 88 13.90 -15.70 -24.93
C ASN A 88 12.43 -16.00 -24.70
N ARG A 89 11.68 -15.03 -24.15
CA ARG A 89 10.23 -14.92 -24.36
C ARG A 89 9.82 -13.48 -24.57
N VAL A 90 9.66 -13.13 -25.84
CA VAL A 90 8.77 -12.08 -26.30
C VAL A 90 7.35 -12.60 -26.05
N ASP A 91 6.78 -12.27 -24.89
CA ASP A 91 5.34 -12.36 -24.70
C ASP A 91 4.81 -10.93 -24.60
N GLY A 92 4.03 -10.56 -25.62
CA GLY A 92 3.34 -9.28 -25.71
C GLY A 92 2.18 -9.21 -24.71
N GLN A 93 2.46 -9.49 -23.43
CA GLN A 93 1.55 -9.19 -22.35
C GLN A 93 1.80 -7.74 -21.96
N THR A 94 0.89 -6.87 -22.39
CA THR A 94 0.72 -5.56 -21.77
C THR A 94 0.45 -5.80 -20.29
N TYR A 95 1.46 -5.58 -19.45
CA TYR A 95 1.26 -5.47 -18.01
C TYR A 95 0.28 -4.33 -17.80
N THR A 96 -1.00 -4.63 -17.58
CA THR A 96 -1.93 -3.66 -17.02
C THR A 96 -1.36 -3.32 -15.66
N THR A 97 -0.83 -2.11 -15.52
CA THR A 97 -0.33 -1.60 -14.26
C THR A 97 -1.54 -1.50 -13.34
N SER A 98 -1.81 -2.55 -12.55
CA SER A 98 -2.82 -2.55 -11.50
C SER A 98 -2.41 -1.53 -10.46
N CYS A 99 -2.74 -0.28 -10.75
CA CYS A 99 -2.63 0.81 -9.80
C CYS A 99 -3.87 0.73 -8.92
N PHE A 100 -3.68 0.77 -7.60
CA PHE A 100 -4.78 0.94 -6.67
C PHE A 100 -5.49 2.27 -6.97
N CYS A 101 -6.72 2.24 -7.45
CA CYS A 101 -7.39 3.40 -8.06
C CYS A 101 -8.81 3.61 -7.51
N LEU A 102 -9.47 4.65 -8.00
CA LEU A 102 -10.82 5.04 -7.65
C LEU A 102 -11.69 5.02 -8.91
N ALA A 103 -12.95 4.58 -8.79
CA ALA A 103 -13.88 4.56 -9.90
C ALA A 103 -14.22 5.98 -10.40
N SER A 104 -14.60 6.10 -11.67
CA SER A 104 -15.16 7.33 -12.24
C SER A 104 -16.36 7.83 -11.45
N GLY A 105 -16.58 9.15 -11.48
CA GLY A 105 -17.62 9.81 -10.69
C GLY A 105 -17.30 9.94 -9.19
N THR A 106 -16.16 9.40 -8.72
CA THR A 106 -15.67 9.64 -7.36
C THR A 106 -15.47 11.14 -7.14
N LYS A 107 -16.13 11.67 -6.12
CA LYS A 107 -16.11 13.07 -5.74
C LYS A 107 -14.82 13.41 -4.99
N ILE A 108 -14.05 14.33 -5.52
CA ILE A 108 -12.83 14.85 -4.91
C ILE A 108 -13.13 16.25 -4.36
N ASN A 109 -12.72 16.49 -3.11
CA ASN A 109 -12.97 17.76 -2.42
C ASN A 109 -11.85 18.77 -2.71
N LEU A 110 -12.22 20.03 -2.95
CA LEU A 110 -11.31 21.12 -3.32
C LEU A 110 -11.29 22.22 -2.25
N ARG A 111 -10.35 23.18 -2.39
CA ARG A 111 -10.12 24.30 -1.47
C ARG A 111 -11.37 25.11 -1.09
N ASP A 112 -12.23 25.38 -2.05
CA ASP A 112 -13.41 26.23 -1.86
C ASP A 112 -14.66 25.45 -1.40
N LYS A 113 -14.52 24.26 -0.80
CA LYS A 113 -15.61 23.30 -0.55
C LYS A 113 -16.34 22.86 -1.83
N LYS A 114 -15.77 23.18 -2.99
CA LYS A 114 -16.21 22.63 -4.28
C LYS A 114 -15.85 21.16 -4.34
N VAL A 115 -16.57 20.47 -5.20
CA VAL A 115 -16.38 19.05 -5.47
C VAL A 115 -16.33 18.87 -6.97
N LYS A 116 -15.36 18.10 -7.45
CA LYS A 116 -15.27 17.65 -8.85
C LYS A 116 -15.31 16.14 -8.92
N ASN A 117 -15.71 15.59 -10.06
CA ASN A 117 -15.43 14.17 -10.27
C ASN A 117 -13.93 13.96 -10.50
N ILE A 118 -13.43 12.77 -10.16
CA ILE A 118 -12.01 12.44 -10.30
C ILE A 118 -11.53 12.56 -11.75
N GLU A 119 -12.38 12.24 -12.74
CA GLU A 119 -12.08 12.37 -14.16
C GLU A 119 -11.96 13.83 -14.65
N GLU A 120 -12.36 14.81 -13.84
CA GLU A 120 -12.33 16.24 -14.16
C GLU A 120 -11.19 16.99 -13.42
N ILE A 121 -10.36 16.26 -12.65
CA ILE A 121 -9.25 16.85 -11.90
C ILE A 121 -8.10 17.21 -12.84
N SER A 122 -7.53 18.39 -12.61
CA SER A 122 -6.40 18.94 -13.36
C SER A 122 -5.28 19.39 -12.42
N TYR A 123 -4.07 19.58 -12.96
CA TYR A 123 -2.92 20.09 -12.19
C TYR A 123 -3.10 21.53 -11.66
N GLU A 124 -4.14 22.25 -12.09
CA GLU A 124 -4.49 23.58 -11.58
C GLU A 124 -5.41 23.55 -10.36
N ASP A 125 -5.98 22.39 -10.03
CA ASP A 125 -6.86 22.25 -8.87
C ASP A 125 -6.07 22.22 -7.56
N GLU A 126 -6.64 22.82 -6.51
CA GLU A 126 -6.16 22.70 -5.13
C GLU A 126 -7.09 21.76 -4.36
N LEU A 127 -6.58 20.57 -4.03
CA LEU A 127 -7.35 19.48 -3.43
C LEU A 127 -7.30 19.57 -1.91
N LEU A 128 -8.42 19.28 -1.25
CA LEU A 128 -8.49 19.15 0.21
C LEU A 128 -7.71 17.92 0.64
N VAL A 129 -6.79 18.12 1.57
CA VAL A 129 -5.95 17.08 2.15
C VAL A 129 -5.93 17.20 3.67
N TRP A 130 -5.43 16.16 4.33
CA TRP A 130 -5.09 16.20 5.74
C TRP A 130 -3.58 16.38 5.90
N ASN A 131 -3.17 17.44 6.58
CA ASN A 131 -1.78 17.68 6.92
C ASN A 131 -1.48 16.94 8.23
N PHE A 132 -0.85 15.77 8.12
CA PHE A 132 -0.45 14.97 9.29
C PHE A 132 0.73 15.61 10.05
N ASP A 133 1.54 16.49 9.46
CA ASP A 133 2.60 17.16 10.21
C ASP A 133 2.00 18.14 11.24
N GLU A 134 0.89 18.79 10.92
CA GLU A 134 0.24 19.78 11.77
C GLU A 134 -1.06 19.31 12.44
N GLY A 135 -1.67 18.25 11.92
CA GLY A 135 -2.96 17.69 12.35
C GLY A 135 -4.14 18.63 12.08
N LYS A 136 -4.21 19.15 10.85
CA LYS A 136 -5.29 20.03 10.40
C LYS A 136 -5.59 19.80 8.92
N PHE A 137 -6.72 20.31 8.46
CA PHE A 137 -7.01 20.41 7.03
C PHE A 137 -6.05 21.35 6.32
N ASP A 138 -5.70 21.00 5.09
CA ASP A 138 -4.80 21.78 4.24
C ASP A 138 -5.17 21.55 2.76
N TYR A 139 -4.38 22.13 1.86
CA TYR A 139 -4.59 22.04 0.42
C TYR A 139 -3.30 21.72 -0.33
N ALA A 140 -3.40 20.89 -1.37
CA ALA A 140 -2.28 20.59 -2.24
C ALA A 140 -2.70 20.43 -3.70
N LYS A 141 -1.77 20.78 -4.60
CA LYS A 141 -1.91 20.48 -6.02
C LYS A 141 -1.70 18.97 -6.27
N PRO A 142 -2.29 18.42 -7.34
CA PRO A 142 -1.90 17.11 -7.84
C PRO A 142 -0.41 17.07 -8.19
N LEU A 143 0.30 16.07 -7.68
CA LEU A 143 1.63 15.71 -8.14
C LEU A 143 1.57 14.80 -9.38
N TRP A 144 0.57 13.93 -9.41
CA TRP A 144 0.37 12.96 -10.47
C TRP A 144 -1.12 12.64 -10.64
N ILE A 145 -1.56 12.56 -11.88
CA ILE A 145 -2.93 12.19 -12.26
C ILE A 145 -2.83 11.02 -13.25
N LYS A 146 -3.53 9.94 -12.96
CA LYS A 146 -3.58 8.74 -13.81
C LYS A 146 -4.46 8.97 -15.04
N LYS A 147 -4.04 8.45 -16.19
CA LYS A 147 -4.89 8.32 -17.37
C LYS A 147 -6.06 7.37 -17.11
N LYS A 148 -7.15 7.61 -17.83
CA LYS A 148 -8.34 6.74 -17.82
C LYS A 148 -7.94 5.31 -18.22
N GLU A 149 -8.38 4.34 -17.44
CA GLU A 149 -8.37 2.91 -17.76
C GLU A 149 -9.71 2.30 -17.34
N THR A 150 -9.98 1.07 -17.78
CA THR A 150 -11.27 0.38 -17.55
C THR A 150 -11.01 -1.01 -16.97
N THR A 151 -11.87 -1.45 -16.05
CA THR A 151 -11.87 -2.79 -15.47
C THR A 151 -13.30 -3.30 -15.33
N ASN A 152 -13.49 -4.59 -15.07
CA ASN A 152 -14.79 -5.23 -14.89
C ASN A 152 -15.14 -5.53 -13.44
N LYS A 153 -14.33 -5.05 -12.47
CA LYS A 153 -14.53 -5.31 -11.05
C LYS A 153 -14.08 -4.15 -10.17
N TYR A 154 -14.77 -3.94 -9.05
CA TYR A 154 -14.35 -3.00 -8.01
C TYR A 154 -14.73 -3.51 -6.62
N ILE A 155 -14.19 -2.84 -5.60
CA ILE A 155 -14.58 -3.03 -4.21
C ILE A 155 -15.49 -1.87 -3.80
N LEU A 156 -16.68 -2.19 -3.33
CA LEU A 156 -17.66 -1.24 -2.82
C LEU A 156 -17.52 -1.15 -1.29
N LEU A 157 -17.18 0.03 -0.80
CA LEU A 157 -17.06 0.36 0.61
C LEU A 157 -18.22 1.26 1.01
N LYS A 158 -18.86 0.96 2.14
CA LYS A 158 -19.94 1.80 2.71
C LYS A 158 -19.56 2.20 4.13
N PHE A 159 -19.83 3.45 4.48
CA PHE A 159 -19.47 4.04 5.77
C PHE A 159 -20.70 4.49 6.56
N SER A 160 -20.53 4.66 7.87
CA SER A 160 -21.63 4.95 8.82
C SER A 160 -22.29 6.31 8.62
N ASP A 161 -21.63 7.24 7.94
CA ASP A 161 -22.16 8.56 7.54
C ASP A 161 -22.97 8.50 6.24
N GLY A 162 -23.13 7.32 5.64
CA GLY A 162 -23.78 7.13 4.35
C GLY A 162 -22.85 7.30 3.15
N SER A 163 -21.58 7.66 3.36
CA SER A 163 -20.58 7.76 2.29
C SER A 163 -20.30 6.40 1.66
N ILE A 164 -20.14 6.39 0.34
CA ILE A 164 -19.88 5.19 -0.48
C ILE A 164 -18.63 5.44 -1.29
N LEU A 165 -17.68 4.51 -1.27
CA LEU A 165 -16.44 4.59 -2.06
C LEU A 165 -16.27 3.31 -2.90
N LYS A 166 -16.06 3.48 -4.20
CA LYS A 166 -15.73 2.40 -5.13
C LYS A 166 -14.23 2.44 -5.43
N THR A 167 -13.49 1.42 -5.00
CA THR A 167 -12.04 1.32 -5.22
C THR A 167 -11.71 0.23 -6.23
N ILE A 168 -10.74 0.48 -7.10
CA ILE A 168 -10.17 -0.55 -7.97
C ILE A 168 -8.99 -1.20 -7.26
N ASP A 169 -9.05 -2.53 -7.20
CA ASP A 169 -8.24 -3.32 -6.28
C ASP A 169 -8.30 -2.72 -4.86
N GLN A 170 -7.24 -2.85 -4.08
CA GLN A 170 -7.22 -2.43 -2.68
C GLN A 170 -6.68 -1.00 -2.56
N HIS A 171 -7.42 0.02 -3.02
CA HIS A 171 -7.08 1.42 -2.71
C HIS A 171 -7.19 1.67 -1.21
N ARG A 172 -6.17 2.28 -0.62
CA ARG A 172 -6.05 2.37 0.84
C ARG A 172 -6.97 3.44 1.39
N ILE A 173 -7.55 3.15 2.54
CA ILE A 173 -8.28 4.10 3.38
C ILE A 173 -7.52 4.30 4.70
N PHE A 174 -7.70 5.44 5.34
CA PHE A 174 -7.14 5.66 6.67
C PHE A 174 -7.81 4.70 7.68
N ASN A 175 -6.98 4.10 8.53
CA ASN A 175 -7.41 3.22 9.61
C ASN A 175 -6.85 3.76 10.92
N LYS A 176 -7.73 4.37 11.72
CA LYS A 176 -7.35 5.05 12.95
C LYS A 176 -6.76 4.08 13.97
N GLN A 177 -7.33 2.88 14.11
CA GLN A 177 -6.84 1.86 15.04
C GLN A 177 -5.44 1.35 14.66
N LYS A 178 -5.15 1.23 13.37
CA LYS A 178 -3.83 0.83 12.85
C LYS A 178 -2.87 2.00 12.65
N LYS A 179 -3.33 3.24 12.83
CA LYS A 179 -2.52 4.46 12.77
C LYS A 179 -1.81 4.62 11.41
N MET A 180 -2.45 4.15 10.35
CA MET A 180 -1.88 4.10 9.01
C MET A 180 -2.97 3.89 7.94
N PHE A 181 -2.60 4.02 6.68
CA PHE A 181 -3.43 3.66 5.53
C PHE A 181 -3.34 2.16 5.24
N THR A 182 -4.46 1.46 5.31
CA THR A 182 -4.54 0.00 5.17
C THR A 182 -5.40 -0.42 3.98
N TYR A 183 -5.20 -1.66 3.54
CA TYR A 183 -5.94 -2.26 2.44
C TYR A 183 -7.33 -2.75 2.90
N PRO A 184 -8.44 -2.34 2.26
CA PRO A 184 -9.80 -2.60 2.77
C PRO A 184 -10.18 -4.07 2.89
N MET A 185 -9.72 -4.94 1.98
CA MET A 185 -10.12 -6.35 1.97
C MET A 185 -9.25 -7.24 2.87
N THR A 186 -8.30 -6.68 3.61
CA THR A 186 -7.44 -7.43 4.54
C THR A 186 -8.01 -7.48 5.96
N ASN A 187 -7.49 -8.40 6.78
CA ASN A 187 -7.79 -8.48 8.22
C ASN A 187 -7.28 -7.27 9.03
N TYR A 188 -6.43 -6.42 8.44
CA TYR A 188 -6.04 -5.16 9.05
C TYR A 188 -7.18 -4.12 9.04
N THR A 189 -8.14 -4.26 8.12
CA THR A 189 -9.26 -3.32 7.94
C THR A 189 -10.61 -4.06 8.08
N PRO A 190 -10.94 -4.62 9.26
CA PRO A 190 -12.23 -5.28 9.46
C PRO A 190 -13.41 -4.30 9.39
N ILE A 191 -14.62 -4.81 9.23
CA ILE A 191 -15.85 -4.01 9.47
C ILE A 191 -15.80 -3.44 10.89
N GLY A 192 -16.22 -2.19 11.05
CA GLY A 192 -16.08 -1.41 12.28
C GLY A 192 -14.78 -0.61 12.37
N THR A 193 -13.86 -0.73 11.40
CA THR A 193 -12.66 0.14 11.30
C THR A 193 -13.09 1.60 11.29
N ILE A 194 -12.43 2.42 12.10
CA ILE A 194 -12.66 3.86 12.16
C ILE A 194 -11.76 4.53 11.13
N SER A 195 -12.38 5.27 10.22
CA SER A 195 -11.75 6.16 9.26
C SER A 195 -12.11 7.61 9.60
N PHE A 196 -11.71 8.54 8.74
CA PHE A 196 -11.80 9.98 8.95
C PHE A 196 -12.40 10.65 7.72
N ASN A 197 -13.40 11.51 7.92
CA ASN A 197 -14.08 12.20 6.83
C ASN A 197 -13.59 13.64 6.61
N ASN A 198 -14.08 14.29 5.55
CA ASN A 198 -13.72 15.66 5.18
C ASN A 198 -14.31 16.75 6.09
N GLN A 199 -15.11 16.40 7.10
CA GLN A 199 -15.55 17.30 8.17
C GLN A 199 -14.71 17.16 9.43
N GLY A 200 -13.82 16.16 9.46
CA GLY A 200 -12.96 15.88 10.61
C GLY A 200 -13.59 14.93 11.61
N GLU A 201 -14.60 14.19 11.18
CA GLU A 201 -15.38 13.28 12.00
C GLU A 201 -14.90 11.85 11.81
N GLU A 202 -15.06 11.06 12.87
CA GLU A 202 -14.79 9.63 12.84
C GLU A 202 -15.98 8.86 12.28
N ILE A 203 -15.73 8.10 11.23
CA ILE A 203 -16.73 7.29 10.54
C ILE A 203 -16.31 5.82 10.55
N LYS A 204 -17.26 4.90 10.56
CA LYS A 204 -16.99 3.46 10.59
C LYS A 204 -17.20 2.85 9.21
N LEU A 205 -16.29 1.97 8.79
CA LEU A 205 -16.51 1.08 7.67
C LEU A 205 -17.59 0.05 8.07
N ILE A 206 -18.74 0.05 7.40
CA ILE A 206 -19.88 -0.82 7.74
C ILE A 206 -20.11 -1.95 6.73
N SER A 207 -19.64 -1.78 5.49
CA SER A 207 -19.67 -2.84 4.46
C SER A 207 -18.46 -2.77 3.55
N LYS A 208 -18.03 -3.93 3.07
CA LYS A 208 -17.02 -4.11 2.02
C LYS A 208 -17.38 -5.33 1.17
N GLU A 209 -17.49 -5.16 -0.13
CA GLU A 209 -17.89 -6.23 -1.06
C GLU A 209 -17.21 -6.08 -2.42
N TYR A 210 -16.93 -7.20 -3.11
CA TYR A 210 -16.53 -7.19 -4.50
C TYR A 210 -17.77 -7.08 -5.40
N VAL A 211 -17.69 -6.27 -6.45
CA VAL A 211 -18.74 -6.09 -7.44
C VAL A 211 -18.14 -6.29 -8.83
N GLU A 212 -18.77 -7.14 -9.64
CA GLU A 212 -18.42 -7.39 -11.05
C GLU A 212 -19.28 -6.49 -11.94
N GLU A 213 -18.71 -5.39 -12.40
CA GLU A 213 -19.35 -4.36 -13.23
C GLU A 213 -18.24 -3.60 -13.96
N GLU A 214 -18.45 -3.31 -15.26
CA GLU A 214 -17.52 -2.49 -16.04
C GLU A 214 -17.47 -1.06 -15.50
N VAL A 215 -16.27 -0.57 -15.23
CA VAL A 215 -16.06 0.74 -14.63
C VAL A 215 -14.75 1.36 -15.09
N ASP A 216 -14.81 2.64 -15.43
CA ASP A 216 -13.61 3.46 -15.67
C ASP A 216 -12.97 3.86 -14.35
N PHE A 217 -11.65 4.02 -14.33
CA PHE A 217 -10.94 4.38 -13.12
C PHE A 217 -9.77 5.33 -13.33
N TYR A 218 -9.48 6.03 -12.25
CA TYR A 218 -8.53 7.13 -12.18
C TYR A 218 -7.81 7.09 -10.84
N ASN A 219 -6.74 7.88 -10.71
CA ASN A 219 -6.07 8.08 -9.44
C ASN A 219 -5.37 9.45 -9.44
N VAL A 220 -5.25 10.04 -8.27
CA VAL A 220 -4.56 11.31 -8.05
C VAL A 220 -3.66 11.15 -6.83
N ILE A 221 -2.41 11.58 -6.94
CA ILE A 221 -1.51 11.70 -5.80
C ILE A 221 -1.25 13.18 -5.60
N THR A 222 -1.46 13.69 -4.38
CA THR A 222 -1.20 15.09 -4.02
C THR A 222 0.26 15.31 -3.68
N GLU A 223 0.74 16.50 -3.99
CA GLU A 223 2.09 16.93 -3.62
C GLU A 223 2.22 17.02 -2.10
N HIS A 224 3.33 16.48 -1.58
CA HIS A 224 3.78 16.51 -0.19
C HIS A 224 2.90 15.74 0.81
N HIS A 225 1.59 15.96 0.81
CA HIS A 225 0.68 15.33 1.76
C HIS A 225 0.30 13.91 1.36
N ILE A 226 0.37 13.54 0.07
CA ILE A 226 0.18 12.16 -0.43
C ILE A 226 -1.15 11.58 0.07
N ASN A 227 -2.19 12.39 0.25
CA ASN A 227 -3.53 11.96 0.61
C ASN A 227 -4.55 12.97 0.06
N LEU A 228 -5.81 12.56 0.00
CA LEU A 228 -6.93 13.42 -0.35
C LEU A 228 -8.24 12.82 0.16
N PHE A 229 -9.32 13.57 0.05
CA PHE A 229 -10.66 13.07 0.37
C PHE A 229 -11.42 12.66 -0.89
N SER A 230 -11.81 11.38 -0.95
CA SER A 230 -12.54 10.74 -2.05
C SER A 230 -13.90 10.25 -1.57
N ASN A 231 -14.99 10.78 -2.12
CA ASN A 231 -16.35 10.60 -1.58
C ASN A 231 -16.38 10.79 -0.05
N ASN A 232 -15.77 11.88 0.41
CA ASN A 232 -15.58 12.24 1.82
C ASN A 232 -14.61 11.37 2.62
N ILE A 233 -14.07 10.28 2.08
CA ILE A 233 -13.17 9.37 2.82
C ILE A 233 -11.71 9.76 2.61
N LEU A 234 -10.93 9.81 3.69
CA LEU A 234 -9.48 10.03 3.61
C LEU A 234 -8.78 8.80 2.98
N THR A 235 -8.22 8.97 1.79
CA THR A 235 -7.56 7.93 0.98
C THR A 235 -6.11 8.28 0.69
N SER A 236 -5.30 7.27 0.35
CA SER A 236 -3.88 7.45 0.07
C SER A 236 -3.24 6.23 -0.63
N CYS A 237 -1.95 6.33 -0.90
CA CYS A 237 -1.07 5.25 -1.35
C CYS A 237 -0.05 4.85 -0.26
N ARG A 238 0.79 3.85 -0.56
CA ARG A 238 1.76 3.31 0.40
C ARG A 238 2.75 4.36 0.94
N PHE A 239 3.07 5.39 0.16
CA PHE A 239 4.08 6.39 0.50
C PHE A 239 3.63 7.34 1.61
N ASN A 240 2.35 7.36 2.00
CA ASN A 240 1.91 8.19 3.14
C ASN A 240 2.17 7.54 4.50
N ASN A 241 2.38 6.22 4.56
CA ASN A 241 2.75 5.51 5.78
C ASN A 241 4.23 5.77 6.15
N LEU A 242 4.64 7.05 6.16
CA LEU A 242 5.97 7.56 6.47
C LEU A 242 6.31 7.39 7.96
N TYR A 243 5.34 7.71 8.81
CA TYR A 243 5.48 7.77 10.27
C TYR A 243 4.24 7.16 10.93
N PRO A 244 4.35 6.66 12.17
CA PRO A 244 3.19 6.38 13.00
C PRO A 244 2.29 7.60 13.12
N ILE A 245 0.96 7.40 13.15
CA ILE A 245 -0.02 8.48 13.29
C ILE A 245 -0.68 8.42 14.66
N GLU A 246 -0.53 9.47 15.47
CA GLU A 246 -1.21 9.63 16.77
C GLU A 246 -2.00 10.93 16.77
N ASN A 247 -3.25 10.90 17.25
CA ASN A 247 -4.12 12.09 17.30
C ASN A 247 -4.16 12.84 15.96
N MET A 248 -4.23 12.08 14.86
CA MET A 248 -4.21 12.59 13.49
C MET A 248 -2.95 13.39 13.11
N LYS A 249 -1.83 13.15 13.80
CA LYS A 249 -0.51 13.72 13.48
C LYS A 249 0.55 12.65 13.30
N PHE A 250 1.52 12.91 12.43
CA PHE A 250 2.73 12.11 12.34
C PHE A 250 3.56 12.27 13.62
N VAL A 251 3.90 11.15 14.23
CA VAL A 251 4.91 11.07 15.29
C VAL A 251 6.25 10.86 14.61
N LYS A 252 7.00 11.95 14.45
CA LYS A 252 8.30 11.91 13.78
C LYS A 252 9.39 11.42 14.71
N GLU A 253 10.08 10.38 14.27
CA GLU A 253 11.33 9.92 14.86
C GLU A 253 12.51 10.45 14.04
N GLU A 254 13.63 10.68 14.70
CA GLU A 254 14.88 11.01 14.02
C GLU A 254 15.30 9.81 13.15
N ARG A 255 15.47 10.05 11.85
CA ARG A 255 15.88 9.03 10.87
C ARG A 255 16.89 9.62 9.91
N LYS A 256 17.77 8.75 9.40
CA LYS A 256 18.69 9.15 8.33
C LYS A 256 17.87 9.52 7.09
N LYS A 257 17.97 10.78 6.68
CA LYS A 257 17.36 11.26 5.44
C LYS A 257 18.03 10.64 4.22
N GLN A 258 17.24 10.33 3.21
CA GLN A 258 17.74 9.87 1.92
C GLN A 258 18.37 11.04 1.17
N GLU A 259 19.54 10.84 0.58
CA GLU A 259 20.23 11.87 -0.19
C GLU A 259 19.74 11.88 -1.64
N ARG A 260 19.39 13.07 -2.15
CA ARG A 260 18.89 13.27 -3.52
C ARG A 260 19.76 12.62 -4.58
N LYS A 261 21.08 12.68 -4.45
CA LYS A 261 22.05 12.13 -5.42
C LYS A 261 21.94 10.62 -5.65
N ASN A 262 21.26 9.89 -4.76
CA ASN A 262 21.13 8.44 -4.82
C ASN A 262 19.97 7.96 -5.72
N PHE A 263 19.20 8.88 -6.31
CA PHE A 263 17.99 8.56 -7.07
C PHE A 263 18.07 9.13 -8.49
N ASN A 264 17.65 8.35 -9.47
CA ASN A 264 17.50 8.79 -10.86
C ASN A 264 16.03 9.06 -11.21
N ILE A 265 15.40 10.00 -10.49
CA ILE A 265 14.00 10.41 -10.69
C ILE A 265 13.90 11.93 -10.84
N ASN A 266 12.79 12.43 -11.38
CA ASN A 266 12.51 13.87 -11.42
C ASN A 266 12.34 14.44 -10.00
N ASP A 267 12.88 15.63 -9.75
CA ASP A 267 12.84 16.32 -8.45
C ASP A 267 11.42 16.50 -7.91
N LYS A 268 10.43 16.70 -8.79
CA LYS A 268 9.03 16.80 -8.38
C LYS A 268 8.57 15.60 -7.57
N TYR A 269 9.03 14.39 -7.89
CA TYR A 269 8.69 13.19 -7.13
C TYR A 269 9.53 13.05 -5.88
N PHE A 270 10.81 13.42 -5.96
CA PHE A 270 11.69 13.37 -4.79
C PHE A 270 11.12 14.21 -3.65
N HIS A 271 10.70 15.45 -3.95
CA HIS A 271 10.09 16.35 -2.98
C HIS A 271 8.60 16.05 -2.74
N GLY A 272 7.82 15.86 -3.80
CA GLY A 272 6.38 15.68 -3.72
C GLY A 272 5.94 14.37 -3.07
N LEU A 273 6.73 13.29 -3.15
CA LEU A 273 6.48 12.03 -2.43
C LEU A 273 7.32 11.91 -1.15
N ARG A 274 8.01 12.99 -0.75
CA ARG A 274 8.85 13.08 0.44
C ARG A 274 9.88 11.94 0.50
N ILE A 275 10.52 11.64 -0.64
CA ILE A 275 11.48 10.54 -0.76
C ILE A 275 12.64 10.68 0.23
N GLU A 276 13.02 11.91 0.58
CA GLU A 276 14.00 12.19 1.64
C GLU A 276 13.64 11.57 3.01
N GLU A 277 12.35 11.40 3.31
CA GLU A 277 11.83 10.86 4.57
C GLU A 277 11.46 9.36 4.47
N GLN A 278 11.42 8.80 3.25
CA GLN A 278 11.09 7.40 3.01
C GLN A 278 12.26 6.47 3.37
N GLN A 279 11.94 5.20 3.66
CA GLN A 279 12.92 4.13 3.93
C GLN A 279 13.02 3.12 2.78
N TYR A 280 12.41 3.42 1.62
CA TYR A 280 12.51 2.58 0.44
C TYR A 280 13.88 2.69 -0.24
N SER A 281 14.34 1.59 -0.85
CA SER A 281 15.55 1.62 -1.67
C SER A 281 15.37 2.52 -2.90
N SER A 282 16.47 3.07 -3.43
CA SER A 282 16.43 3.88 -4.65
C SER A 282 15.82 3.11 -5.83
N LYS A 283 16.16 1.82 -5.96
CA LYS A 283 15.59 0.93 -6.97
C LYS A 283 14.07 0.79 -6.85
N ASP A 284 13.54 0.59 -5.65
CA ASP A 284 12.10 0.45 -5.45
C ASP A 284 11.33 1.75 -5.69
N VAL A 285 11.95 2.88 -5.36
CA VAL A 285 11.39 4.21 -5.65
C VAL A 285 11.38 4.42 -7.16
N GLU A 286 12.49 4.21 -7.86
CA GLU A 286 12.60 4.38 -9.31
C GLU A 286 11.59 3.51 -10.08
N ILE A 287 11.45 2.23 -9.71
CA ILE A 287 10.44 1.33 -10.29
C ILE A 287 9.03 1.89 -10.10
N TYR A 288 8.73 2.41 -8.91
CA TYR A 288 7.42 2.98 -8.63
C TYR A 288 7.16 4.25 -9.45
N ILE A 289 8.13 5.16 -9.51
CA ILE A 289 8.00 6.41 -10.29
C ILE A 289 7.87 6.12 -11.78
N ASN A 290 8.63 5.17 -12.33
CA ASN A 290 8.51 4.79 -13.74
C ASN A 290 7.10 4.26 -14.06
N ARG A 291 6.49 3.51 -13.14
CA ARG A 291 5.09 3.08 -13.28
C ARG A 291 4.13 4.26 -13.26
N LEU A 292 4.31 5.23 -12.36
CA LEU A 292 3.51 6.45 -12.35
C LEU A 292 3.62 7.20 -13.68
N GLU A 293 4.84 7.48 -14.15
CA GLU A 293 5.04 8.21 -15.42
C GLU A 293 4.40 7.46 -16.62
N SER A 294 4.50 6.13 -16.68
CA SER A 294 3.86 5.34 -17.76
C SER A 294 2.33 5.39 -17.79
N ALA A 295 1.72 5.71 -16.64
CA ALA A 295 0.28 5.74 -16.43
C ALA A 295 -0.27 7.15 -16.19
N LYS A 296 0.56 8.19 -16.35
CA LYS A 296 0.16 9.59 -16.21
C LYS A 296 -0.76 10.00 -17.37
N ILE A 297 -1.66 10.96 -17.14
CA ILE A 297 -2.33 11.68 -18.23
C ILE A 297 -1.30 12.36 -19.15
N GLU A 298 -1.59 12.40 -20.45
CA GLU A 298 -0.78 13.10 -21.46
C GLU A 298 -0.80 14.62 -21.27
#